data_AF-A0A2V7NVI1-F1
#
_entry.id   AF-A0A2V7NVI1-F1
#
_cell.length_a   1.000
_cell.length_b   1.000
_cell.length_c   1.000
_cell.angle_alpha   90.00
_cell.angle_beta   90.00
_cell.angle_gamma   90.00
#
_symmetry.space_group_name_H-M   'P 1'
#
loop_
_entity.id
_entity.type
_entity.pdbx_description
1 polymer ?
#
loop_
_entity_poly.entity_id
_entity_poly.type
_entity_poly.pdbx_seq_one_letter_code
_entity_poly.pdbx_strand_id
1 'polypeptide(L)'
;MTGAPQQDPLHVLREYRNLAPWNLRDLAALVGAILDASAITPINAAARAQPSERTIRFYVTKELVSPPEGRGTAATYSYRHFLQLLCIKLRQMEGATLAQITKEMRDQTGDVLERRAAQVLGPSLPAPDRLPLRSPGG
;
A
#
# COMPACT_ATOMS: atom_id res chain seq x y z
N MET A 1 -27.33 -15.65 14.66
CA MET A 1 -26.54 -15.38 13.43
C MET A 1 -25.33 -14.58 13.86
N THR A 2 -24.17 -15.22 13.95
CA THR A 2 -22.94 -14.63 14.50
C THR A 2 -22.43 -13.59 13.51
N GLY A 3 -22.62 -12.30 13.81
CA GLY A 3 -21.90 -11.24 13.10
C GLY A 3 -20.41 -11.50 13.35
N ALA A 4 -19.67 -11.83 12.30
CA ALA A 4 -18.21 -11.77 12.37
C ALA A 4 -17.85 -10.39 12.95
N PRO A 5 -16.90 -10.27 13.88
CA PRO A 5 -16.47 -8.96 14.33
C PRO A 5 -16.06 -8.21 13.06
N GLN A 6 -16.82 -7.17 12.72
CA GLN A 6 -16.50 -6.32 11.58
C GLN A 6 -15.20 -5.63 11.98
N GLN A 7 -14.06 -6.23 11.63
CA GLN A 7 -12.76 -5.70 12.01
C GLN A 7 -12.68 -4.30 11.40
N ASP A 8 -12.48 -3.29 12.25
CA ASP A 8 -12.33 -1.92 11.81
C ASP A 8 -11.14 -1.88 10.82
N PRO A 9 -11.34 -1.49 9.54
CA PRO A 9 -10.28 -1.48 8.55
C PRO A 9 -9.09 -0.61 8.98
N LEU A 10 -9.32 0.43 9.80
CA LEU A 10 -8.25 1.21 10.40
C LEU A 10 -7.41 0.39 11.39
N HIS A 11 -8.06 -0.44 12.21
CA HIS A 11 -7.36 -1.33 13.14
C HIS A 11 -6.50 -2.33 12.35
N VAL A 12 -7.08 -2.96 11.33
CA VAL A 12 -6.36 -3.92 10.48
C VAL A 12 -5.19 -3.26 9.75
N LEU A 13 -5.36 -2.07 9.18
CA LEU A 13 -4.24 -1.31 8.58
C LEU A 13 -3.12 -1.08 9.57
N ARG A 14 -3.46 -0.71 10.80
CA ARG A 14 -2.48 -0.45 11.85
C ARG A 14 -1.73 -1.70 12.28
N GLU A 15 -2.29 -2.90 12.16
CA GLU A 15 -1.55 -4.14 12.47
C GLU A 15 -0.35 -4.35 11.53
N TYR A 16 -0.44 -3.93 10.25
CA TYR A 16 0.68 -4.01 9.30
C TYR A 16 1.90 -3.22 9.75
N ARG A 17 1.73 -2.19 10.60
CA ARG A 17 2.87 -1.44 11.15
C ARG A 17 3.86 -2.33 11.89
N ASN A 18 3.39 -3.43 12.48
CA ASN A 18 4.19 -4.34 13.28
C ASN A 18 5.08 -5.25 12.41
N LEU A 19 4.81 -5.32 11.11
CA LEU A 19 5.61 -6.04 10.13
C LEU A 19 6.71 -5.16 9.50
N ALA A 20 6.66 -3.84 9.73
CA ALA A 20 7.71 -2.93 9.30
C ALA A 20 8.98 -3.12 10.15
N PRO A 21 10.18 -2.84 9.59
CA PRO A 21 10.43 -2.33 8.24
C PRO A 21 10.50 -3.43 7.16
N TRP A 22 10.18 -3.07 5.91
CA TRP A 22 10.29 -3.97 4.76
C TRP A 22 11.47 -3.60 3.87
N ASN A 23 12.01 -4.58 3.14
CA ASN A 23 12.79 -4.29 1.94
C ASN A 23 11.85 -3.97 0.76
N LEU A 24 12.43 -3.50 -0.36
CA LEU A 24 11.66 -3.08 -1.52
C LEU A 24 10.78 -4.18 -2.14
N ARG A 25 11.28 -5.42 -2.16
CA ARG A 25 10.58 -6.58 -2.72
C ARG A 25 9.39 -6.96 -1.85
N ASP A 26 9.58 -7.04 -0.55
CA ASP A 26 8.53 -7.41 0.41
C ASP A 26 7.43 -6.35 0.45
N LEU A 27 7.80 -5.06 0.36
CA LEU A 27 6.85 -3.96 0.27
C LEU A 27 5.99 -4.06 -1.01
N ALA A 28 6.62 -4.35 -2.15
CA ALA A 28 5.91 -4.53 -3.42
C ALA A 28 4.93 -5.70 -3.35
N ALA A 29 5.39 -6.84 -2.82
CA ALA A 29 4.57 -8.04 -2.67
C ALA A 29 3.39 -7.80 -1.71
N LEU A 30 3.62 -7.14 -0.58
CA LEU A 30 2.59 -6.80 0.40
C LEU A 30 1.48 -5.93 -0.21
N VAL A 31 1.86 -4.82 -0.87
CA VAL A 31 0.86 -3.94 -1.50
C VAL A 31 0.12 -4.68 -2.61
N GLY A 32 0.82 -5.45 -3.45
CA GLY A 32 0.19 -6.26 -4.50
C GLY A 32 -0.85 -7.24 -3.96
N ALA A 33 -0.51 -7.97 -2.89
CA ALA A 33 -1.41 -8.94 -2.29
C ALA A 33 -2.65 -8.30 -1.64
N ILE A 34 -2.53 -7.11 -1.05
CA ILE A 34 -3.69 -6.34 -0.54
C ILE A 34 -4.60 -5.89 -1.70
N LEU A 35 -4.02 -5.40 -2.80
CA LEU A 35 -4.80 -4.97 -3.95
C LEU A 35 -5.52 -6.15 -4.62
N ASP A 36 -4.88 -7.31 -4.71
CA ASP A 36 -5.50 -8.53 -5.26
C ASP A 36 -6.61 -9.08 -4.36
N ALA A 37 -6.45 -8.98 -3.03
CA ALA A 37 -7.48 -9.35 -2.08
C ALA A 37 -8.62 -8.32 -2.01
N SER A 38 -8.36 -7.07 -2.43
CA SER A 38 -9.38 -6.03 -2.47
C SER A 38 -10.40 -6.31 -3.56
N ALA A 39 -11.69 -6.10 -3.27
CA ALA A 39 -12.76 -6.24 -4.26
C ALA A 39 -12.85 -5.04 -5.23
N ILE A 40 -11.77 -4.28 -5.42
CA ILE A 40 -11.76 -3.05 -6.19
C ILE A 40 -11.52 -3.36 -7.66
N THR A 41 -12.47 -2.96 -8.51
CA THR A 41 -12.34 -3.09 -9.97
C THR A 41 -11.51 -1.93 -10.54
N PRO A 42 -10.31 -2.17 -11.10
CA PRO A 42 -9.49 -1.12 -11.71
C PRO A 42 -10.15 -0.55 -12.98
N ILE A 43 -10.02 0.76 -13.21
CA ILE A 43 -10.53 1.39 -14.45
C ILE A 43 -9.79 0.96 -15.73
N ASN A 44 -8.56 0.43 -15.63
CA ASN A 44 -7.80 -0.05 -16.78
C ASN A 44 -6.70 -1.06 -16.38
N ALA A 45 -6.10 -1.73 -17.37
CA ALA A 45 -5.07 -2.74 -17.16
C ALA A 45 -3.78 -2.18 -16.53
N ALA A 46 -3.40 -0.94 -16.84
CA ALA A 46 -2.22 -0.30 -16.25
C ALA A 46 -2.41 -0.03 -14.75
N ALA A 47 -3.62 0.34 -14.34
CA ALA A 47 -3.99 0.53 -12.94
C ALA A 47 -4.02 -0.80 -12.18
N ARG A 48 -4.43 -1.89 -12.85
CA ARG A 48 -4.41 -3.26 -12.30
C ARG A 48 -3.00 -3.79 -12.02
N ALA A 49 -1.98 -3.29 -12.72
CA ALA A 49 -0.63 -3.81 -12.57
C ALA A 49 -0.12 -3.69 -11.13
N GLN A 50 0.33 -4.80 -10.55
CA GLN A 50 0.94 -4.83 -9.22
C GLN A 50 2.16 -3.89 -9.17
N PRO A 51 2.43 -3.26 -8.00
CA PRO A 51 3.63 -2.46 -7.85
C PRO A 51 4.86 -3.36 -8.00
N SER A 52 5.82 -2.91 -8.80
CA SER A 52 7.14 -3.54 -8.92
C SER A 52 8.20 -2.69 -8.20
N GLU A 53 9.35 -3.28 -7.92
CA GLU A 53 10.50 -2.53 -7.37
C GLU A 53 10.88 -1.31 -8.23
N ARG A 54 10.78 -1.44 -9.56
CA ARG A 54 11.04 -0.35 -10.51
C ARG A 54 10.04 0.78 -10.33
N THR A 55 8.76 0.45 -10.16
CA THR A 55 7.68 1.41 -9.95
C THR A 55 7.86 2.16 -8.64
N ILE A 56 8.23 1.47 -7.56
CA ILE A 56 8.46 2.09 -6.25
C ILE A 56 9.67 3.03 -6.30
N ARG A 57 10.79 2.60 -6.90
CA ARG A 57 11.96 3.48 -7.12
C ARG A 57 11.60 4.72 -7.93
N PHE A 58 10.80 4.55 -8.98
CA PHE A 58 10.29 5.67 -9.77
C PHE A 58 9.45 6.64 -8.92
N TYR A 59 8.59 6.15 -8.02
CA TYR A 59 7.82 7.01 -7.12
C TYR A 59 8.69 7.76 -6.09
N VAL A 60 9.73 7.12 -5.57
CA VAL A 60 10.72 7.80 -4.72
C VAL A 60 11.42 8.93 -5.48
N THR A 61 11.87 8.67 -6.72
CA THR A 61 12.49 9.70 -7.57
C THR A 61 11.52 10.85 -7.92
N LYS A 62 10.22 10.58 -7.98
CA LYS A 62 9.17 11.57 -8.22
C LYS A 62 8.65 12.25 -6.95
N GLU A 63 9.30 12.00 -5.80
CA GLU A 63 8.89 12.54 -4.49
C GLU A 63 7.45 12.21 -4.10
N LEU A 64 6.89 11.15 -4.70
CA LEU A 64 5.55 10.63 -4.40
C LEU A 64 5.55 9.75 -3.14
N VAL A 65 6.67 9.08 -2.93
CA VAL A 65 6.96 8.26 -1.76
C VAL A 65 8.18 8.86 -1.10
N SER A 66 8.16 8.94 0.23
CA SER A 66 9.30 9.44 0.99
C SER A 66 10.56 8.60 0.70
N PRO A 67 11.77 9.19 0.82
CA PRO A 67 12.98 8.42 0.60
C PRO A 67 13.10 7.31 1.65
N PRO A 68 13.51 6.09 1.24
CA PRO A 68 13.68 4.97 2.16
C PRO A 68 14.77 5.27 3.19
N GLU A 69 14.68 4.58 4.32
CA GLU A 69 15.74 4.61 5.32
C GLU A 69 16.91 3.71 4.86
N GLY A 70 18.16 4.18 4.94
CA GLY A 70 19.34 3.42 4.48
C GLY A 70 19.72 3.67 3.01
N ARG A 71 20.61 2.82 2.46
CA ARG A 71 21.12 2.96 1.08
C ARG A 71 21.29 1.60 0.40
N GLY A 72 21.13 1.58 -0.93
CA GLY A 72 21.37 0.39 -1.74
C GLY A 72 20.45 -0.77 -1.36
N THR A 73 21.01 -1.96 -1.20
CA THR A 73 20.28 -3.18 -0.81
C THR A 73 19.84 -3.17 0.65
N ALA A 74 20.43 -2.32 1.49
CA ALA A 74 20.04 -2.12 2.88
C ALA A 74 18.94 -1.06 3.04
N ALA A 75 18.36 -0.57 1.93
CA ALA A 75 17.25 0.36 1.98
C ALA A 75 15.99 -0.33 2.54
N THR A 76 15.49 0.21 3.63
CA THR A 76 14.28 -0.23 4.30
C THR A 76 13.15 0.78 4.11
N TYR A 77 11.93 0.30 4.26
CA TYR A 77 10.72 1.07 4.08
C TYR A 77 9.83 0.91 5.31
N SER A 78 9.58 2.01 6.00
CA SER A 78 8.60 2.11 7.09
C SER A 78 7.12 2.02 6.65
N TYR A 79 6.24 1.90 7.65
CA TYR A 79 4.77 1.89 7.49
C TYR A 79 4.21 3.10 6.71
N ARG A 80 4.87 4.26 6.79
CA ARG A 80 4.48 5.42 5.98
C ARG A 80 4.64 5.17 4.48
N HIS A 81 5.72 4.52 4.07
CA HIS A 81 5.95 4.18 2.66
C HIS A 81 4.89 3.21 2.14
N PHE A 82 4.52 2.23 2.97
CA PHE A 82 3.42 1.32 2.68
C PHE A 82 2.11 2.07 2.42
N LEU A 83 1.69 2.96 3.33
CA LEU A 83 0.49 3.77 3.16
C LEU A 83 0.54 4.66 1.91
N GLN A 84 1.69 5.26 1.62
CA GLN A 84 1.86 6.08 0.42
C GLN A 84 1.66 5.27 -0.86
N LEU A 85 2.31 4.11 -0.96
CA LEU A 85 2.18 3.23 -2.12
C LEU A 85 0.76 2.71 -2.30
N LEU A 86 0.12 2.29 -1.21
CA LEU A 86 -1.25 1.81 -1.23
C LEU A 86 -2.21 2.89 -1.73
N CYS A 87 -2.14 4.11 -1.17
CA CYS A 87 -2.95 5.24 -1.62
C CYS A 87 -2.72 5.59 -3.10
N ILE A 88 -1.46 5.62 -3.56
CA ILE A 88 -1.14 5.87 -4.98
C ILE A 88 -1.83 4.83 -5.87
N LYS A 89 -1.71 3.54 -5.53
CA LYS A 89 -2.30 2.45 -6.32
C LYS A 89 -3.83 2.49 -6.33
N LEU A 90 -4.45 2.74 -5.18
CA LEU A 90 -5.91 2.90 -5.08
C LEU A 90 -6.41 4.05 -5.95
N ARG A 91 -5.73 5.20 -5.92
CA ARG A 91 -6.09 6.35 -6.78
C ARG A 91 -5.88 6.05 -8.26
N GLN A 92 -4.85 5.28 -8.63
CA GLN A 92 -4.69 4.82 -10.01
C GLN A 92 -5.84 3.90 -10.46
N MET A 93 -6.32 3.02 -9.57
CA MET A 93 -7.47 2.14 -9.84
C MET A 93 -8.76 2.92 -10.04
N GLU A 94 -8.91 4.08 -9.40
CA GLU A 94 -10.01 5.04 -9.60
C GLU A 94 -9.83 5.93 -10.84
N GLY A 95 -8.66 5.88 -11.48
CA GLY A 95 -8.37 6.63 -12.71
C GLY A 95 -7.67 7.97 -12.53
N ALA A 96 -7.17 8.25 -11.33
CA ALA A 96 -6.33 9.41 -11.12
C ALA A 96 -5.00 9.27 -11.89
N THR A 97 -4.64 10.34 -12.59
CA THR A 97 -3.34 10.45 -13.26
C THR A 97 -2.22 10.66 -12.24
N LEU A 98 -0.98 10.33 -12.60
CA LEU A 98 0.18 10.58 -11.74
C LEU A 98 0.29 12.04 -11.32
N ALA A 99 -0.02 12.99 -12.20
CA ALA A 99 0.01 14.42 -11.88
C ALA A 99 -1.01 14.81 -10.78
N GLN A 100 -2.23 14.27 -10.85
CA GLN A 100 -3.24 14.48 -9.81
C GLN A 100 -2.79 13.86 -8.48
N ILE A 101 -2.28 12.63 -8.52
CA ILE A 101 -1.78 11.94 -7.32
C ILE A 101 -0.62 12.72 -6.70
N THR A 102 0.35 13.22 -7.48
CA THR A 102 1.45 14.05 -6.95
C THR A 102 0.94 15.28 -6.22
N LYS A 103 -0.07 15.96 -6.77
CA LYS A 103 -0.66 17.12 -6.12
C LYS A 103 -1.37 16.76 -4.82
N GLU A 104 -2.10 15.64 -4.80
CA GLU A 104 -2.84 15.18 -3.62
C GLU A 104 -1.92 14.69 -2.49
N MET A 105 -0.80 14.04 -2.83
CA MET A 105 0.08 13.37 -1.86
C MET A 105 1.02 14.34 -1.13
N ARG A 106 1.29 15.52 -1.69
CA ARG A 106 2.32 16.45 -1.19
C ARG A 106 2.10 16.88 0.26
N ASP A 107 0.84 17.02 0.68
CA ASP A 107 0.48 17.53 2.01
C ASP A 107 -0.20 16.47 2.91
N GLN A 108 -0.13 15.19 2.53
CA GLN A 108 -0.79 14.13 3.29
C GLN A 108 0.08 13.61 4.44
N THR A 109 -0.47 13.69 5.64
CA THR A 109 0.06 13.07 6.85
C THR A 109 -0.28 11.58 6.91
N GLY A 110 0.42 10.83 7.75
CA GLY A 110 0.21 9.38 7.88
C GLY A 110 -1.21 9.00 8.27
N ASP A 111 -1.84 9.74 9.18
CA ASP A 111 -3.22 9.51 9.62
C ASP A 111 -4.26 9.77 8.51
N VAL A 112 -4.01 10.75 7.64
CA VAL A 112 -4.87 11.00 6.47
C VAL A 112 -4.76 9.84 5.47
N LEU A 113 -3.55 9.34 5.25
CA LEU A 113 -3.32 8.17 4.40
C LEU A 113 -4.00 6.91 4.97
N GLU A 114 -3.89 6.67 6.29
CA GLU A 114 -4.57 5.55 6.97
C GLU A 114 -6.08 5.60 6.73
N ARG A 115 -6.70 6.76 7.02
CA ARG A 115 -8.15 6.95 6.87
C ARG A 115 -8.61 6.77 5.44
N ARG A 116 -7.85 7.29 4.47
CA ARG A 116 -8.18 7.14 3.06
C ARG A 116 -8.08 5.68 2.61
N ALA A 117 -6.99 5.00 2.93
CA ALA A 117 -6.82 3.58 2.58
C ALA A 117 -7.91 2.71 3.24
N ALA A 118 -8.24 2.95 4.51
CA ALA A 118 -9.29 2.22 5.22
C ALA A 118 -10.67 2.44 4.61
N GLN A 119 -11.00 3.69 4.22
CA GLN A 119 -12.28 4.01 3.58
C GLN A 119 -12.44 3.31 2.23
N VAL A 120 -11.38 3.26 1.42
CA VAL A 120 -11.42 2.66 0.08
C VAL A 120 -11.43 1.13 0.14
N LEU A 121 -10.61 0.52 1.01
CA LEU A 121 -10.53 -0.94 1.12
C LEU A 121 -11.71 -1.54 1.91
N GLY A 122 -12.22 -0.78 2.89
CA GLY A 122 -13.35 -1.18 3.71
C GLY A 122 -13.15 -2.55 4.36
N PRO A 123 -14.23 -3.34 4.54
CA PRO A 123 -14.15 -4.65 5.19
C PRO A 123 -13.45 -5.73 4.35
N SER A 124 -13.08 -5.42 3.11
CA SER A 124 -12.36 -6.34 2.23
C SER A 124 -10.85 -6.36 2.51
N LEU A 125 -10.35 -5.49 3.39
CA LEU A 125 -8.95 -5.50 3.79
C LEU A 125 -8.64 -6.80 4.56
N PRO A 126 -7.78 -7.69 4.04
CA PRO A 126 -7.36 -8.88 4.79
C PRO A 126 -6.52 -8.48 6.01
N ALA A 127 -6.55 -9.32 7.03
CA ALA A 127 -5.62 -9.20 8.15
C ALA A 127 -4.22 -9.70 7.75
N PRO A 128 -3.13 -9.20 8.39
CA PRO A 128 -1.77 -9.50 7.97
C PRO A 128 -1.42 -11.00 8.01
N ASP A 129 -2.01 -11.75 8.94
CA ASP A 129 -1.89 -13.21 9.10
C ASP A 129 -2.61 -14.01 8.01
N ARG A 130 -3.59 -13.40 7.34
CA ARG A 130 -4.41 -14.02 6.29
C ARG A 130 -3.89 -13.77 4.89
N LEU A 131 -2.98 -12.80 4.71
CA LEU A 131 -2.33 -12.60 3.43
C LEU A 131 -1.36 -13.75 3.17
N PRO A 132 -1.43 -14.39 1.99
CA PRO A 132 -0.39 -15.30 1.54
C PRO A 132 0.81 -14.45 1.08
N LEU A 133 1.40 -13.67 1.99
CA LEU A 133 2.74 -13.16 1.81
C LEU A 133 3.59 -14.41 1.69
N ARG A 134 3.97 -14.77 0.46
CA ARG A 134 4.97 -15.80 0.26
C ARG A 134 6.10 -15.42 1.21
N SER A 135 6.35 -16.29 2.19
CA SER A 135 7.45 -16.11 3.13
C SER A 135 8.66 -15.66 2.31
N PRO A 136 9.47 -14.69 2.77
CA PRO A 136 10.72 -14.38 2.13
C PRO A 136 11.53 -15.68 2.17
N GLY A 137 11.45 -16.43 1.07
CA GLY A 137 12.00 -17.76 0.93
C GLY A 137 13.42 -17.61 0.45
N GLY A 138 14.35 -18.17 1.24
CA GLY A 138 15.73 -18.44 0.88
C GLY A 138 16.71 -17.46 1.48
#